data_AF-A0AAP8AP01-F1
#
_entry.id   AF-A0AAP8AP01-F1
#
_cell.length_a   1.000
_cell.length_b   1.000
_cell.length_c   1.000
_cell.angle_alpha   90.00
_cell.angle_beta   90.00
_cell.angle_gamma   90.00
#
_symmetry.space_group_name_H-M   'P 1'
#
loop_
_entity.id
_entity.type
_entity.pdbx_description
1 polymer ?
#
loop_
_entity_poly.entity_id
_entity_poly.type
_entity_poly.pdbx_seq_one_letter_code
_entity_poly.pdbx_strand_id
1 'polypeptide(L)'
;MDPFSNIPWTAQSEYRALPSVVLLSRRWWLFFFIRGAMDKKICVVSMSVGKPASMTAAWINNELIMAERTSYPERRRDMELQLLRELREKEEKGFIVLVEEENSFITGRVGQRVRLRDPFMNSRPVLIEAMQIYKALERQKAIKLPRKESGKYILHQSIFDSEHDKKGDEFFNINWSEITTEHVLTLLCCFATEYNNVASADYIRAMAGEIDTHQEPSLLSPLINIIRGTHALTQKQVPQGLLTGKGNFF
;
A
#
# COMPACT_ATOMS: atom_id res chain seq x y z
N MET A 1 -9.28 2.48 43.08
CA MET A 1 -10.10 3.51 42.39
C MET A 1 -9.18 4.16 41.39
N ASP A 2 -9.24 3.73 40.14
CA ASP A 2 -8.37 4.21 39.07
C ASP A 2 -9.12 5.27 38.24
N PRO A 3 -8.53 6.44 37.95
CA PRO A 3 -9.26 7.58 37.38
C PRO A 3 -9.39 7.55 35.85
N PHE A 4 -9.20 6.41 35.19
CA PHE A 4 -9.15 6.34 33.71
C PHE A 4 -10.09 5.32 33.06
N SER A 5 -11.08 4.80 33.77
CA SER A 5 -11.97 3.75 33.22
C SER A 5 -13.18 4.24 32.43
N ASN A 6 -13.44 5.55 32.29
CA ASN A 6 -14.64 6.05 31.58
C ASN A 6 -14.40 7.39 30.89
N ILE A 7 -13.79 7.38 29.70
CA ILE A 7 -13.84 8.52 28.77
C ILE A 7 -14.59 8.08 27.52
N PRO A 8 -15.88 8.43 27.36
CA PRO A 8 -16.58 8.25 26.09
C PRO A 8 -16.03 9.27 25.08
N TRP A 9 -15.44 8.79 23.98
CA TRP A 9 -15.01 9.65 22.88
C TRP A 9 -16.23 10.24 22.18
N THR A 10 -16.57 11.48 22.53
CA THR A 10 -17.51 12.32 21.78
C THR A 10 -16.68 13.26 20.90
N ALA A 11 -16.57 12.93 19.61
CA ALA A 11 -16.01 13.85 18.62
C ALA A 11 -17.07 14.93 18.30
N GLN A 12 -17.10 15.98 19.11
CA GLN A 12 -17.83 17.21 18.79
C GLN A 12 -16.98 18.03 17.81
N SER A 13 -17.40 18.13 16.55
CA SER A 13 -16.74 18.97 15.57
C SER A 13 -17.13 20.44 15.80
N GLU A 14 -16.22 21.23 16.37
CA GLU A 14 -16.28 22.68 16.25
C GLU A 14 -15.87 23.08 14.84
N TYR A 15 -16.86 23.29 13.97
CA TYR A 15 -16.65 23.92 12.67
C TYR A 15 -16.38 25.42 12.87
N ARG A 16 -15.11 25.82 12.92
CA ARG A 16 -14.72 27.18 12.55
C ARG A 16 -14.38 27.20 11.07
N ALA A 17 -15.19 27.97 10.34
CA ALA A 17 -15.11 28.17 8.91
C ALA A 17 -13.71 28.66 8.46
N LEU A 18 -13.12 27.91 7.53
CA LEU A 18 -12.16 28.43 6.55
C LEU A 18 -12.66 28.01 5.16
N PRO A 19 -12.68 28.92 4.17
CA PRO A 19 -13.39 28.69 2.93
C PRO A 19 -12.59 27.81 1.96
N SER A 20 -13.35 27.10 1.10
CA SER A 20 -12.92 26.43 -0.14
C SER A 20 -11.99 25.22 -0.04
N VAL A 21 -12.56 24.04 0.26
CA VAL A 21 -12.08 22.77 -0.34
C VAL A 21 -13.28 21.99 -0.86
N VAL A 22 -13.17 21.64 -2.14
CA VAL A 22 -14.10 20.98 -3.04
C VAL A 22 -14.92 19.86 -2.38
N LEU A 23 -16.24 20.03 -2.34
CA LEU A 23 -17.23 18.98 -2.09
C LEU A 23 -17.25 18.00 -3.29
N LEU A 24 -16.38 16.99 -3.25
CA LEU A 24 -16.46 15.86 -4.18
C LEU A 24 -17.53 14.87 -3.68
N SER A 25 -18.69 15.00 -4.32
CA SER A 25 -19.86 14.13 -4.25
C SER A 25 -19.51 12.63 -4.34
N ARG A 26 -20.20 11.82 -3.53
CA ARG A 26 -20.17 10.33 -3.42
C ARG A 26 -20.35 9.56 -4.74
N ARG A 27 -20.48 10.23 -5.88
CA ARG A 27 -20.81 9.69 -7.19
C ARG A 27 -19.58 9.32 -8.06
N TRP A 28 -18.36 9.63 -7.60
CA TRP A 28 -17.11 9.28 -8.30
C TRP A 28 -16.58 7.87 -8.01
N TRP A 29 -17.12 7.16 -7.03
CA TRP A 29 -16.70 5.77 -6.73
C TRP A 29 -16.94 4.80 -7.91
N LEU A 30 -17.97 5.05 -8.72
CA LEU A 30 -18.29 4.21 -9.88
C LEU A 30 -17.34 4.41 -11.07
N PHE A 31 -16.59 5.51 -11.13
CA PHE A 31 -15.66 5.77 -12.24
C PHE A 31 -14.26 5.18 -12.00
N PHE A 32 -13.87 4.92 -10.74
CA PHE A 32 -12.60 4.25 -10.43
C PHE A 32 -12.67 2.71 -10.55
N PHE A 33 -13.87 2.13 -10.60
CA PHE A 33 -14.05 0.67 -10.73
C PHE A 33 -13.94 0.14 -12.17
N ILE A 34 -13.90 1.00 -13.19
CA ILE A 34 -13.97 0.59 -14.61
C ILE A 34 -12.82 1.19 -15.44
N ARG A 35 -11.58 1.18 -14.92
CA ARG A 35 -10.36 1.26 -15.76
C ARG A 35 -9.10 1.07 -14.92
N GLY A 36 -8.51 -0.12 -15.00
CA GLY A 36 -7.09 -0.35 -14.74
C GLY A 36 -6.65 -0.46 -13.28
N ALA A 37 -7.14 -1.46 -12.54
CA ALA A 37 -6.35 -1.93 -11.40
C ALA A 37 -5.13 -2.66 -11.97
N MET A 38 -3.99 -1.98 -12.06
CA MET A 38 -2.73 -2.56 -12.52
C MET A 38 -2.42 -3.82 -11.71
N ASP A 39 -1.82 -4.82 -12.35
CA ASP A 39 -1.35 -6.01 -11.66
C ASP A 39 -0.35 -5.61 -10.56
N LYS A 40 -0.62 -6.02 -9.31
CA LYS A 40 0.23 -5.68 -8.17
C LYS A 40 0.86 -6.94 -7.60
N LYS A 41 2.15 -6.86 -7.33
CA LYS A 41 2.86 -7.80 -6.46
C LYS A 41 2.82 -7.24 -5.04
N ILE A 42 2.30 -8.00 -4.10
CA ILE A 42 2.01 -7.54 -2.74
C ILE A 42 2.82 -8.38 -1.76
N CYS A 43 3.44 -7.72 -0.79
CA CYS A 43 4.06 -8.38 0.36
C CYS A 43 3.57 -7.65 1.62
N VAL A 44 2.95 -8.40 2.52
CA VAL A 44 2.41 -7.87 3.77
C VAL A 44 3.10 -8.54 4.95
N VAL A 45 3.30 -7.79 6.01
CA VAL A 45 3.93 -8.27 7.25
C VAL A 45 3.08 -7.86 8.43
N SER A 46 2.81 -8.80 9.33
CA SER A 46 2.14 -8.55 10.61
C SER A 46 3.15 -8.70 11.74
N MET A 47 3.28 -7.68 12.57
CA MET A 47 4.19 -7.69 13.73
C MET A 47 3.49 -7.43 15.06
N SER A 48 2.27 -6.88 15.09
CA SER A 48 1.59 -6.55 16.34
C SER A 48 0.85 -7.73 16.97
N VAL A 49 0.31 -8.64 16.14
CA VAL A 49 -0.54 -9.76 16.59
C VAL A 49 0.20 -11.09 16.44
N GLY A 50 0.33 -11.81 17.56
CA GLY A 50 0.85 -13.17 17.57
C GLY A 50 2.34 -13.27 17.19
N LYS A 51 2.69 -14.33 16.44
CA LYS A 51 4.07 -14.51 15.95
C LYS A 51 4.26 -13.68 14.68
N PRO A 52 5.39 -12.95 14.53
CA PRO A 52 5.66 -12.19 13.33
C PRO A 52 5.62 -13.10 12.10
N ALA A 53 4.85 -12.68 11.10
CA ALA A 53 4.69 -13.43 9.87
C ALA A 53 4.54 -12.47 8.69
N SER A 54 4.95 -12.94 7.52
CA SER A 54 4.69 -12.28 6.25
C SER A 54 3.86 -13.17 5.34
N MET A 55 3.27 -12.52 4.34
CA MET A 55 2.58 -13.18 3.26
C MET A 55 2.88 -12.45 1.96
N THR A 56 3.07 -13.23 0.90
CA THR A 56 3.12 -12.70 -0.45
C THR A 56 1.75 -12.87 -1.09
N ALA A 57 1.29 -11.88 -1.86
CA ALA A 57 0.06 -11.96 -2.63
C ALA A 57 0.24 -11.31 -4.00
N ALA A 58 -0.69 -11.58 -4.91
CA ALA A 58 -0.77 -10.93 -6.21
C ALA A 58 -2.19 -10.47 -6.46
N TRP A 59 -2.35 -9.25 -6.95
CA TRP A 59 -3.59 -8.75 -7.51
C TRP A 59 -3.48 -8.81 -9.02
N ILE A 60 -4.22 -9.72 -9.67
CA ILE A 60 -4.15 -9.95 -11.12
C ILE A 60 -5.56 -10.23 -11.62
N ASN A 61 -5.96 -9.63 -12.74
CA ASN A 61 -7.29 -9.85 -13.35
C ASN A 61 -8.47 -9.66 -12.37
N ASN A 62 -8.36 -8.66 -11.48
CA ASN A 62 -9.32 -8.39 -10.41
C ASN A 62 -9.50 -9.54 -9.40
N GLU A 63 -8.53 -10.44 -9.30
CA GLU A 63 -8.48 -11.49 -8.30
C GLU A 63 -7.29 -11.28 -7.36
N LEU A 64 -7.54 -11.41 -6.06
CA LEU A 64 -6.52 -11.44 -5.03
C LEU A 64 -6.07 -12.89 -4.80
N ILE A 65 -4.81 -13.18 -5.10
CA ILE A 65 -4.21 -14.50 -4.94
C ILE A 65 -3.21 -14.45 -3.79
N MET A 66 -3.53 -15.13 -2.69
CA MET A 66 -2.70 -15.16 -1.48
C MET A 66 -1.81 -16.41 -1.47
N ALA A 67 -0.51 -16.23 -1.24
CA ALA A 67 0.45 -17.31 -1.09
C ALA A 67 0.52 -17.82 0.36
N GLU A 68 1.29 -18.88 0.58
CA GLU A 68 1.53 -19.41 1.92
C GLU A 68 2.25 -18.38 2.81
N ARG A 69 1.96 -18.41 4.12
CA ARG A 69 2.61 -17.54 5.09
C ARG A 69 4.06 -17.98 5.34
N THR A 70 4.93 -17.00 5.53
CA THR A 70 6.27 -17.22 6.07
C THR A 70 6.28 -16.76 7.53
N SER A 71 6.65 -17.63 8.45
CA SER A 71 6.77 -17.28 9.88
C SER A 71 8.21 -16.97 10.23
N TYR A 72 8.43 -16.01 11.13
CA TYR A 72 9.77 -15.60 11.54
C TYR A 72 10.14 -16.10 12.95
N PRO A 73 11.45 -16.17 13.26
CA PRO A 73 11.92 -16.51 14.59
C PRO A 73 11.38 -15.56 15.67
N GLU A 74 11.23 -16.06 16.89
CA GLU A 74 10.81 -15.23 18.03
C GLU A 74 11.96 -14.34 18.54
N ARG A 75 13.22 -14.75 18.30
CA ARG A 75 14.38 -13.96 18.69
C ARG A 75 14.49 -12.72 17.81
N ARG A 76 14.33 -11.55 18.44
CA ARG A 76 14.21 -10.26 17.77
C ARG A 76 15.32 -9.94 16.76
N ARG A 77 16.59 -10.21 17.09
CA ARG A 77 17.72 -9.92 16.19
C ARG A 77 17.71 -10.79 14.93
N ASP A 78 17.42 -12.07 15.09
CA ASP A 78 17.43 -13.03 13.97
C ASP A 78 16.23 -12.75 13.04
N MET A 79 15.08 -12.43 13.63
CA MET A 79 13.88 -11.99 12.93
C MET A 79 14.10 -10.71 12.14
N GLU A 80 14.72 -9.69 12.74
CA GLU A 80 15.02 -8.42 12.07
C GLU A 80 15.93 -8.63 10.85
N LEU A 81 17.03 -9.38 11.02
CA LEU A 81 17.97 -9.65 9.93
C LEU A 81 17.33 -10.40 8.77
N GLN A 82 16.52 -11.42 9.08
CA GLN A 82 15.82 -12.21 8.07
C GLN A 82 14.76 -11.36 7.35
N LEU A 83 13.94 -10.63 8.11
CA LEU A 83 12.85 -9.81 7.58
C LEU A 83 13.39 -8.67 6.72
N LEU A 84 14.37 -7.89 7.19
CA LEU A 84 14.94 -6.79 6.41
C LEU A 84 15.56 -7.26 5.09
N ARG A 85 16.22 -8.42 5.10
CA ARG A 85 16.78 -9.01 3.88
C ARG A 85 15.67 -9.38 2.89
N GLU A 86 14.65 -10.08 3.36
CA GLU A 86 13.52 -10.50 2.51
C GLU A 86 12.77 -9.29 1.95
N LEU A 87 12.43 -8.31 2.78
CA LEU A 87 11.65 -7.15 2.35
C LEU A 87 12.40 -6.30 1.32
N ARG A 88 13.73 -6.13 1.45
CA ARG A 88 14.53 -5.44 0.42
C ARG A 88 14.50 -6.17 -0.91
N GLU A 89 14.69 -7.48 -0.88
CA GLU A 89 14.62 -8.30 -2.09
C GLU A 89 13.23 -8.21 -2.75
N LYS A 90 12.16 -8.09 -1.95
CA LYS A 90 10.80 -7.90 -2.45
C LYS A 90 10.61 -6.50 -3.05
N GLU A 91 11.07 -5.43 -2.40
CA GLU A 91 11.02 -4.08 -2.97
C GLU A 91 11.79 -3.99 -4.30
N GLU A 92 12.99 -4.57 -4.38
CA GLU A 92 13.79 -4.64 -5.62
C GLU A 92 13.06 -5.38 -6.76
N LYS A 93 12.22 -6.36 -6.42
CA LYS A 93 11.37 -7.11 -7.38
C LYS A 93 10.06 -6.39 -7.72
N GLY A 94 9.85 -5.18 -7.22
CA GLY A 94 8.68 -4.35 -7.45
C GLY A 94 7.45 -4.78 -6.63
N PHE A 95 7.64 -5.40 -5.47
CA PHE A 95 6.54 -5.67 -4.56
C PHE A 95 6.16 -4.39 -3.80
N ILE A 96 4.87 -4.15 -3.66
CA ILE A 96 4.34 -3.23 -2.66
C ILE A 96 4.49 -3.91 -1.30
N VAL A 97 5.38 -3.37 -0.47
CA VAL A 97 5.66 -3.89 0.87
C VAL A 97 4.90 -3.07 1.92
N LEU A 98 3.93 -3.68 2.58
CA LEU A 98 3.20 -3.10 3.70
C LEU A 98 3.58 -3.82 4.99
N VAL A 99 3.95 -3.04 6.01
CA VAL A 99 4.36 -3.57 7.31
C VAL A 99 3.45 -3.01 8.38
N GLU A 100 2.72 -3.90 9.02
CA GLU A 100 1.95 -3.63 10.21
C GLU A 100 2.86 -3.76 11.42
N GLU A 101 3.18 -2.61 12.02
CA GLU A 101 4.01 -2.53 13.22
C GLU A 101 3.59 -1.35 14.10
N GLU A 102 3.76 -1.54 15.41
CA GLU A 102 3.62 -0.46 16.38
C GLU A 102 4.83 0.47 16.28
N ASN A 103 6.02 0.03 16.66
CA ASN A 103 7.20 0.89 16.55
C ASN A 103 7.73 0.85 15.12
N SER A 104 8.12 1.99 14.53
CA SER A 104 8.70 2.12 13.17
C SER A 104 10.09 1.47 13.03
N PHE A 105 10.22 0.22 13.47
CA PHE A 105 11.47 -0.49 13.61
C PHE A 105 11.94 -1.05 12.27
N ILE A 106 11.02 -1.59 11.49
CA ILE A 106 11.28 -2.11 10.14
C ILE A 106 11.05 -1.02 9.09
N THR A 107 9.95 -0.28 9.20
CA THR A 107 9.52 0.74 8.23
C THR A 107 10.39 1.98 8.20
N GLY A 108 11.18 2.22 9.25
CA GLY A 108 12.25 3.22 9.19
C GLY A 108 13.34 2.89 8.16
N ARG A 109 13.33 1.67 7.59
CA ARG A 109 14.35 1.18 6.64
C ARG A 109 13.76 0.63 5.35
N VAL A 110 12.65 -0.09 5.42
CA VAL A 110 12.08 -0.86 4.29
C VAL A 110 10.56 -0.93 4.42
N GLY A 111 9.85 -0.77 3.31
CA GLY A 111 8.39 -0.90 3.26
C GLY A 111 7.64 0.33 3.78
N GLN A 112 6.32 0.27 3.64
CA GLN A 112 5.40 1.30 4.12
C GLN A 112 4.74 0.85 5.41
N ARG A 113 4.72 1.73 6.41
CA ARG A 113 4.04 1.45 7.67
C ARG A 113 2.54 1.58 7.50
N VAL A 114 1.81 0.54 7.87
CA VAL A 114 0.35 0.54 7.86
C VAL A 114 -0.15 -0.07 9.16
N ARG A 115 -0.75 0.73 10.04
CA ARG A 115 -1.47 0.18 11.18
C ARG A 115 -2.96 0.14 10.86
N LEU A 116 -3.61 -0.96 11.25
CA LEU A 116 -5.05 -1.13 11.10
C LEU A 116 -5.86 -0.03 11.83
N ARG A 117 -5.29 0.53 12.90
CA ARG A 117 -5.92 1.58 13.72
C ARG A 117 -5.70 2.99 13.19
N ASP A 118 -4.72 3.20 12.32
CA ASP A 118 -4.39 4.55 11.84
C ASP A 118 -5.50 5.06 10.92
N PRO A 119 -5.87 6.35 10.99
CA PRO A 119 -6.84 6.93 10.09
C PRO A 119 -6.27 6.97 8.67
N PHE A 120 -7.08 6.52 7.71
CA PHE A 120 -6.83 6.64 6.28
C PHE A 120 -7.45 7.93 5.73
N MET A 121 -7.28 8.20 4.43
CA MET A 121 -7.63 9.46 3.73
C MET A 121 -8.98 10.09 4.12
N ASN A 122 -9.99 9.27 4.43
CA ASN A 122 -11.35 9.70 4.79
C ASN A 122 -11.56 9.87 6.31
N SER A 123 -10.51 9.98 7.12
CA SER A 123 -10.51 9.91 8.60
C SER A 123 -11.06 8.60 9.19
N ARG A 124 -11.33 7.60 8.35
CA ARG A 124 -11.74 6.24 8.74
C ARG A 124 -10.51 5.37 8.98
N PRO A 125 -10.49 4.52 10.02
CA PRO A 125 -9.40 3.58 10.24
C PRO A 125 -9.16 2.68 9.01
N VAL A 126 -7.89 2.37 8.73
CA VAL A 126 -7.49 1.41 7.68
C VAL A 126 -8.24 0.08 7.80
N LEU A 127 -8.50 -0.38 9.02
CA LEU A 127 -9.25 -1.59 9.28
C LEU A 127 -10.64 -1.60 8.64
N ILE A 128 -11.36 -0.48 8.71
CA ILE A 128 -12.72 -0.37 8.16
C ILE A 128 -12.68 -0.48 6.64
N GLU A 129 -11.74 0.25 6.01
CA GLU A 129 -11.54 0.21 4.57
C GLU A 129 -11.15 -1.21 4.12
N ALA A 130 -10.18 -1.84 4.80
CA ALA A 130 -9.78 -3.22 4.53
C ALA A 130 -10.94 -4.22 4.63
N MET A 131 -11.82 -4.05 5.63
CA MET A 131 -13.02 -4.88 5.80
C MET A 131 -14.05 -4.67 4.69
N GLN A 132 -14.24 -3.43 4.24
CA GLN A 132 -15.15 -3.13 3.13
C GLN A 132 -14.66 -3.75 1.83
N ILE A 133 -13.36 -3.65 1.56
CA ILE A 133 -12.70 -4.30 0.42
C ILE A 133 -12.85 -5.82 0.52
N TYR A 134 -12.57 -6.41 1.69
CA TYR A 134 -12.74 -7.85 1.91
C TYR A 134 -14.17 -8.30 1.59
N LYS A 135 -15.19 -7.64 2.15
CA LYS A 135 -16.61 -7.97 1.90
C LYS A 135 -16.96 -7.84 0.42
N ALA A 136 -16.41 -6.84 -0.28
CA ALA A 136 -16.62 -6.66 -1.71
C ALA A 136 -16.00 -7.80 -2.54
N LEU A 137 -14.74 -8.15 -2.25
CA LEU A 137 -14.02 -9.23 -2.93
C LEU A 137 -14.62 -10.62 -2.62
N GLU A 138 -15.05 -10.85 -1.38
CA GLU A 138 -15.71 -12.08 -0.97
C GLU A 138 -17.05 -12.26 -1.69
N ARG A 139 -17.87 -11.20 -1.78
CA ARG A 139 -19.13 -11.22 -2.55
C ARG A 139 -18.90 -11.54 -4.03
N GLN A 140 -17.78 -11.09 -4.59
CA GLN A 140 -17.39 -11.36 -5.97
C GLN A 140 -16.67 -12.71 -6.16
N LYS A 141 -16.38 -13.44 -5.08
CA LYS A 141 -15.53 -14.65 -5.08
C LYS A 141 -14.14 -14.40 -5.69
N ALA A 142 -13.63 -13.19 -5.51
CA ALA A 142 -12.36 -12.72 -6.08
C ALA A 142 -11.14 -13.02 -5.19
N ILE A 143 -11.31 -13.71 -4.05
CA ILE A 143 -10.23 -14.04 -3.12
C ILE A 143 -9.86 -15.52 -3.27
N LYS A 144 -8.59 -15.78 -3.64
CA LYS A 144 -7.98 -17.11 -3.65
C LYS A 144 -7.07 -17.23 -2.43
N LEU A 145 -7.60 -17.89 -1.40
CA LEU A 145 -6.89 -18.16 -0.15
C LEU A 145 -5.77 -19.20 -0.33
N PRO A 146 -4.79 -19.23 0.60
CA PRO A 146 -3.74 -20.25 0.59
C PRO A 146 -4.32 -21.66 0.65
N ARG A 147 -3.71 -22.62 -0.06
CA ARG A 147 -4.21 -24.01 -0.15
C ARG A 147 -4.18 -24.73 1.21
N LYS A 148 -3.20 -24.43 2.04
CA LYS A 148 -3.07 -24.99 3.39
C LYS A 148 -3.81 -24.11 4.38
N GLU A 149 -4.66 -24.74 5.19
CA GLU A 149 -5.35 -24.08 6.32
C GLU A 149 -6.17 -22.86 5.92
N SER A 150 -6.86 -22.91 4.76
CA SER A 150 -7.65 -21.81 4.21
C SER A 150 -8.64 -21.21 5.21
N GLY A 151 -9.23 -22.05 6.07
CA GLY A 151 -10.18 -21.60 7.10
C GLY A 151 -9.62 -20.58 8.10
N LYS A 152 -8.31 -20.54 8.33
CA LYS A 152 -7.69 -19.58 9.26
C LYS A 152 -7.63 -18.15 8.72
N TYR A 153 -7.82 -17.98 7.42
CA TYR A 153 -7.77 -16.68 6.74
C TYR A 153 -9.16 -16.08 6.52
N ILE A 154 -10.23 -16.80 6.88
CA ILE A 154 -11.61 -16.34 6.72
C ILE A 154 -11.96 -15.41 7.89
N LEU A 155 -12.47 -14.22 7.57
CA LEU A 155 -12.88 -13.25 8.57
C LEU A 155 -14.33 -13.53 9.00
N HIS A 156 -14.50 -14.10 10.19
CA HIS A 156 -15.82 -14.41 10.75
C HIS A 156 -16.50 -13.16 11.34
N GLN A 157 -17.83 -13.09 11.19
CA GLN A 157 -18.68 -12.02 11.73
C GLN A 157 -18.62 -11.92 13.26
N SER A 158 -18.26 -12.99 13.97
CA SER A 158 -18.08 -12.97 15.42
C SER A 158 -16.91 -12.10 15.88
N ILE A 159 -15.88 -11.96 15.04
CA ILE A 159 -14.69 -11.15 15.33
C ILE A 159 -14.90 -9.71 14.85
N PHE A 160 -15.61 -9.57 13.73
CA PHE A 160 -15.86 -8.30 13.06
C PHE A 160 -17.37 -8.10 12.90
N ASP A 161 -17.99 -7.57 13.95
CA ASP A 161 -19.41 -7.23 13.90
C ASP A 161 -19.57 -5.81 13.34
N SER A 162 -20.53 -5.64 12.44
CA SER A 162 -20.86 -4.34 11.85
C SER A 162 -22.28 -3.96 12.28
N GLU A 163 -22.37 -2.96 13.14
CA GLU A 163 -23.64 -2.36 13.56
C GLU A 163 -23.88 -1.06 12.79
N HIS A 164 -25.14 -0.78 12.46
CA HIS A 164 -25.53 0.52 11.92
C HIS A 164 -26.18 1.34 13.03
N ASP A 165 -25.68 2.54 13.28
CA ASP A 165 -26.37 3.48 14.16
C ASP A 165 -27.69 3.92 13.52
N LYS A 166 -28.60 4.49 14.31
CA LYS A 166 -29.91 5.01 13.89
C LYS A 166 -29.80 6.08 12.79
N LYS A 167 -28.61 6.66 12.60
CA LYS A 167 -28.27 7.62 11.54
C LYS A 167 -27.76 6.97 10.25
N GLY A 168 -27.58 5.65 10.22
CA GLY A 168 -27.10 4.88 9.08
C GLY A 168 -25.57 4.79 8.96
N ASP A 169 -24.82 5.24 9.98
CA ASP A 169 -23.36 5.12 10.02
C ASP A 169 -22.96 3.70 10.48
N GLU A 170 -22.00 3.10 9.77
CA GLU A 170 -21.44 1.77 10.10
C GLU A 170 -20.38 1.88 11.20
N PHE A 171 -20.63 1.19 12.31
CA PHE A 171 -19.70 0.98 13.41
C PHE A 171 -19.20 -0.46 13.37
N PHE A 172 -17.89 -0.64 13.55
CA PHE A 172 -17.28 -1.97 13.64
C PHE A 172 -16.91 -2.26 15.08
N ASN A 173 -17.54 -3.27 15.67
CA ASN A 173 -17.15 -3.80 16.97
C ASN A 173 -16.17 -4.96 16.72
N ILE A 174 -14.91 -4.76 17.11
CA ILE A 174 -13.83 -5.70 16.83
C ILE A 174 -13.39 -6.35 18.14
N ASN A 175 -13.45 -7.67 18.19
CA ASN A 175 -12.87 -8.42 19.29
C ASN A 175 -11.36 -8.58 19.09
N TRP A 176 -10.59 -7.62 19.62
CA TRP A 176 -9.13 -7.61 19.51
C TRP A 176 -8.44 -8.80 20.19
N SER A 177 -9.12 -9.54 21.06
CA SER A 177 -8.53 -10.72 21.72
C SER A 177 -8.55 -11.98 20.85
N GLU A 178 -9.47 -12.04 19.88
CA GLU A 178 -9.65 -13.18 18.97
C GLU A 178 -8.99 -12.96 17.61
N ILE A 179 -8.45 -11.77 17.35
CA ILE A 179 -7.76 -11.49 16.09
C ILE A 179 -6.44 -12.28 16.04
N THR A 180 -6.26 -13.02 14.95
CA THR A 180 -5.04 -13.80 14.69
C THR A 180 -4.17 -13.09 13.67
N THR A 181 -2.92 -13.54 13.57
CA THR A 181 -1.97 -13.03 12.55
C THR A 181 -2.50 -13.24 11.14
N GLU A 182 -3.19 -14.36 10.89
CA GLU A 182 -3.80 -14.70 9.60
C GLU A 182 -4.91 -13.72 9.20
N HIS A 183 -5.74 -13.28 10.16
CA HIS A 183 -6.76 -12.26 9.92
C HIS A 183 -6.12 -10.92 9.52
N VAL A 184 -5.08 -10.50 10.24
CA VAL A 184 -4.34 -9.26 9.94
C VAL A 184 -3.70 -9.32 8.56
N LEU A 185 -3.03 -10.42 8.21
CA LEU A 185 -2.42 -10.61 6.88
C LEU A 185 -3.48 -10.54 5.77
N THR A 186 -4.65 -11.14 5.98
CA THR A 186 -5.76 -11.11 5.01
C THR A 186 -6.27 -9.68 4.79
N LEU A 187 -6.46 -8.93 5.87
CA LEU A 187 -6.88 -7.54 5.83
C LEU A 187 -5.87 -6.65 5.12
N LEU A 188 -4.58 -6.80 5.42
CA LEU A 188 -3.51 -6.05 4.75
C LEU A 188 -3.43 -6.38 3.27
N CYS A 189 -3.60 -7.65 2.89
CA CYS A 189 -3.65 -8.06 1.48
C CYS A 189 -4.82 -7.42 0.75
N CYS A 190 -6.01 -7.38 1.37
CA CYS A 190 -7.18 -6.69 0.80
C CYS A 190 -6.92 -5.19 0.69
N PHE A 191 -6.41 -4.55 1.74
CA PHE A 191 -6.06 -3.13 1.69
C PHE A 191 -5.04 -2.81 0.59
N ALA A 192 -4.06 -3.69 0.38
CA ALA A 192 -3.02 -3.51 -0.63
C ALA A 192 -3.54 -3.50 -2.09
N THR A 193 -4.72 -4.06 -2.36
CA THR A 193 -5.29 -4.04 -3.72
C THR A 193 -5.67 -2.62 -4.13
N GLU A 194 -6.23 -1.84 -3.20
CA GLU A 194 -6.64 -0.44 -3.42
C GLU A 194 -5.56 0.56 -3.01
N TYR A 195 -4.65 0.18 -2.12
CA TYR A 195 -3.54 1.04 -1.72
C TYR A 195 -2.61 1.36 -2.89
N ASN A 196 -2.36 2.66 -3.07
CA ASN A 196 -1.39 3.18 -4.01
C ASN A 196 -0.42 4.10 -3.26
N ASN A 197 0.87 3.80 -3.30
CA ASN A 197 1.87 4.66 -2.70
C ASN A 197 2.14 5.87 -3.62
N VAL A 198 1.38 6.94 -3.41
CA VAL A 198 1.47 8.18 -4.22
C VAL A 198 2.83 8.86 -4.16
N ALA A 199 3.61 8.62 -3.10
CA ALA A 199 4.95 9.16 -2.93
C ALA A 199 6.04 8.28 -3.59
N SER A 200 5.70 7.08 -4.05
CA SER A 200 6.69 6.18 -4.66
C SER A 200 7.13 6.68 -6.03
N ALA A 201 8.42 6.54 -6.32
CA ALA A 201 8.97 6.91 -7.62
C ALA A 201 8.33 6.12 -8.76
N ASP A 202 7.93 4.85 -8.52
CA ASP A 202 7.26 4.03 -9.53
C ASP A 202 5.84 4.52 -9.82
N TYR A 203 5.08 4.94 -8.79
CA TYR A 203 3.77 5.57 -8.99
C TYR A 203 3.89 6.91 -9.72
N ILE A 204 4.85 7.76 -9.31
CA ILE A 204 5.11 9.04 -9.98
C ILE A 204 5.53 8.79 -11.43
N ARG A 205 6.38 7.78 -11.70
CA ARG A 205 6.77 7.39 -13.06
C ARG A 205 5.60 6.83 -13.87
N ALA A 206 4.71 6.05 -13.28
CA ALA A 206 3.51 5.55 -13.96
C ALA A 206 2.57 6.72 -14.33
N MET A 207 2.34 7.64 -13.39
CA MET A 207 1.55 8.85 -13.61
C MET A 207 2.20 9.80 -14.64
N ALA A 208 3.52 10.00 -14.57
CA ALA A 208 4.26 10.85 -15.50
C ALA A 208 4.45 10.19 -16.87
N GLY A 209 4.52 8.87 -16.95
CA GLY A 209 4.59 8.11 -18.20
C GLY A 209 3.32 8.26 -19.05
N GLU A 210 2.15 8.47 -18.44
CA GLU A 210 0.94 8.87 -19.16
C GLU A 210 1.02 10.32 -19.70
N ILE A 211 1.83 11.19 -19.10
CA ILE A 211 2.08 12.55 -19.61
C ILE A 211 3.02 12.50 -20.83
N ASP A 212 4.04 11.64 -20.82
CA ASP A 212 5.02 11.54 -21.93
C ASP A 212 4.48 10.78 -23.15
N THR A 213 3.49 9.90 -22.98
CA THR A 213 2.88 9.12 -24.08
C THR A 213 1.82 9.88 -24.88
N HIS A 214 1.37 11.04 -24.38
CA HIS A 214 0.43 11.93 -25.09
C HIS A 214 1.08 13.14 -25.77
N GLN A 215 2.41 13.17 -25.93
CA GLN A 215 2.96 13.94 -27.03
C GLN A 215 2.77 13.10 -28.30
N GLU A 216 1.67 13.34 -29.03
CA GLU A 216 1.66 13.04 -30.47
C GLU A 216 3.00 13.52 -31.02
N PRO A 217 3.77 12.67 -31.72
CA PRO A 217 5.05 13.08 -32.24
C PRO A 217 4.77 14.27 -33.15
N SER A 218 5.13 15.47 -32.68
CA SER A 218 5.13 16.68 -33.49
C SER A 218 5.77 16.35 -34.84
N LEU A 219 5.36 16.99 -35.92
CA LEU A 219 5.98 16.77 -37.25
C LEU A 219 7.51 17.00 -37.23
N LEU A 220 8.02 17.67 -36.19
CA LEU A 220 9.43 17.95 -35.96
C LEU A 220 10.16 16.86 -35.14
N SER A 221 9.45 15.89 -34.55
CA SER A 221 10.04 14.82 -33.73
C SER A 221 11.12 14.02 -34.45
N PRO A 222 10.95 13.62 -35.72
CA PRO A 222 12.01 12.94 -36.46
C PRO A 222 13.26 13.82 -36.58
N LEU A 223 13.06 15.11 -36.79
CA LEU A 223 14.13 16.10 -36.97
C LEU A 223 14.88 16.37 -35.65
N ILE A 224 14.15 16.50 -34.54
CA ILE A 224 14.72 16.63 -33.19
C ILE A 224 15.50 15.36 -32.79
N ASN A 225 14.99 14.18 -33.13
CA ASN A 225 15.68 12.92 -32.87
C ASN A 225 16.96 12.77 -33.68
N ILE A 226 16.97 13.23 -34.94
CA ILE A 226 18.19 13.28 -35.76
C ILE A 226 19.20 14.24 -35.12
N ILE A 227 18.80 15.46 -34.74
CA ILE A 227 19.69 16.42 -34.08
C ILE A 227 20.28 15.85 -32.79
N ARG A 228 19.45 15.24 -31.93
CA ARG A 228 19.91 14.58 -30.70
C ARG A 228 20.87 13.44 -30.99
N GLY A 229 20.58 12.61 -31.99
CA GLY A 229 21.44 11.52 -32.44
C GLY A 229 22.80 12.02 -32.93
N THR A 230 22.81 13.09 -33.72
CA THR A 230 24.07 13.71 -34.18
C THR A 230 24.90 14.26 -33.02
N HIS A 231 24.29 15.01 -32.09
CA HIS A 231 25.00 15.51 -30.91
C HIS A 231 25.60 14.40 -30.04
N ALA A 232 24.88 13.30 -29.84
CA ALA A 232 25.38 12.16 -29.07
C ALA A 232 26.56 11.46 -29.78
N LEU A 233 26.53 11.37 -31.10
CA LEU A 233 27.64 10.84 -31.90
C LEU A 233 28.84 11.78 -31.87
N THR A 234 28.62 13.10 -31.96
CA THR A 234 29.70 14.09 -31.86
C THR A 234 30.34 14.05 -30.47
N GLN A 235 29.55 13.97 -29.39
CA GLN A 235 30.07 13.82 -28.02
C GLN A 235 30.88 12.54 -27.83
N LYS A 236 30.49 11.43 -28.47
CA LYS A 236 31.27 10.18 -28.47
C LYS A 236 32.53 10.26 -29.34
N GLN A 237 32.54 11.10 -30.36
CA GLN A 237 33.68 11.32 -31.24
C GLN A 237 34.69 12.33 -30.69
N VAL A 238 34.34 13.16 -29.69
CA VAL A 238 35.34 13.95 -28.98
C VAL A 238 36.17 12.99 -28.11
N PRO A 239 37.45 12.75 -28.42
CA PRO A 239 38.31 12.04 -27.48
C PRO A 239 38.33 12.88 -26.19
N GLN A 240 37.97 12.27 -25.06
CA GLN A 240 38.22 12.86 -23.75
C GLN A 240 39.74 12.90 -23.52
N GLY A 241 40.40 13.85 -24.18
CA GLY A 241 41.79 14.14 -23.97
C GLY A 241 41.98 14.71 -22.58
N LEU A 242 43.11 14.34 -21.97
CA LEU A 242 43.59 14.76 -20.65
C LEU A 242 43.77 16.30 -20.47
N LEU A 243 43.29 17.12 -21.40
CA LEU A 243 43.61 18.54 -21.55
C LEU A 243 42.41 19.49 -21.48
N THR A 244 41.17 19.03 -21.27
CA THR A 244 40.08 19.96 -20.90
C THR A 244 40.15 20.23 -19.40
N GLY A 245 41.01 21.18 -19.04
CA GLY A 245 41.19 21.65 -17.67
C GLY A 245 39.91 22.20 -17.06
N LYS A 246 39.29 21.42 -16.17
CA LYS A 246 38.68 21.94 -14.95
C LYS A 246 39.37 21.22 -13.80
N GLY A 247 40.26 21.96 -13.15
CA GLY A 247 41.16 21.46 -12.14
C GLY A 247 40.43 20.88 -10.93
N ASN A 248 41.05 19.83 -10.39
CA ASN A 248 40.83 19.36 -9.03
C ASN A 248 41.03 20.53 -8.07
N PHE A 249 40.00 20.83 -7.28
CA PHE A 249 40.18 21.45 -5.98
C PHE A 249 39.58 20.49 -4.94
N PHE A 250 40.35 20.36 -3.86
CA PHE A 250 40.18 19.49 -2.70
C PHE A 250 38.78 19.56 -2.06
#